data_AF-A0AA38HGA4-F1
#
_entry.id   AF-A0AA38HGA4-F1
#
_cell.length_a   1.000
_cell.length_b   1.000
_cell.length_c   1.000
_cell.angle_alpha   90.00
_cell.angle_beta   90.00
_cell.angle_gamma   90.00
#
_symmetry.space_group_name_H-M   'P 1'
#
loop_
_entity.id
_entity.type
_entity.pdbx_description
1 polymer ?
#
loop_
_entity_poly.entity_id
_entity_poly.type
_entity_poly.pdbx_seq_one_letter_code
_entity_poly.pdbx_strand_id
1 'polypeptide(L)'
;MASSQPIPTGDEVDISLRSEDGKVFKIKAYHLKSGSTVFRDMLSLPTPVNVNSIRNPPSPSTSSTENAIDIPADSGTLRIFIQLLEQGAVERISLFRSPFPVPGRRPRRTDSPGAPNPEAKPIEELTTLMDFLLRFDCSQAIQERAMHINHHVLYQDPWAGFVIAAKGNHMNHAREAIGHFHEVKGPATVDPGRMSLGAIKSIPIEWFAGYLRAVGAQKAALESPIIPTDDPARADFWENVSEIFDVAQ
;
A
#
# COMPACT_ATOMS: atom_id res chain seq x y z
N MET A 1 20.10 50.28 -10.96
CA MET A 1 19.56 49.42 -9.89
C MET A 1 19.26 48.08 -10.51
N ALA A 2 20.11 47.07 -10.30
CA ALA A 2 19.93 45.74 -10.86
C ALA A 2 18.84 45.01 -10.08
N SER A 3 17.77 44.61 -10.77
CA SER A 3 16.68 43.84 -10.19
C SER A 3 17.16 42.40 -10.03
N SER A 4 17.49 42.02 -8.79
CA SER A 4 17.87 40.66 -8.42
C SER A 4 16.65 39.77 -8.65
N GLN A 5 16.63 39.01 -9.74
CA GLN A 5 15.61 37.99 -9.93
C GLN A 5 15.75 36.94 -8.81
N PRO A 6 14.68 36.62 -8.08
CA PRO A 6 14.73 35.59 -7.04
C PRO A 6 15.17 34.28 -7.68
N ILE A 7 16.23 33.67 -7.16
CA ILE A 7 16.68 32.35 -7.57
C ILE A 7 15.48 31.42 -7.34
N PRO A 8 14.97 30.73 -8.38
CA PRO A 8 13.87 29.79 -8.20
C PRO A 8 14.33 28.75 -7.17
N THR A 9 13.70 28.78 -5.99
CA THR A 9 13.88 27.77 -4.97
C THR A 9 13.46 26.45 -5.60
N GLY A 10 14.35 25.45 -5.63
CA GLY A 10 14.20 24.19 -6.37
C GLY A 10 12.99 23.30 -5.99
N ASP A 11 12.05 23.82 -5.22
CA ASP A 11 10.82 23.15 -4.77
C ASP A 11 9.67 23.22 -5.79
N GLU A 12 9.79 24.06 -6.84
CA GLU A 12 8.80 24.14 -7.94
C GLU A 12 9.13 23.23 -9.14
N VAL A 13 10.15 22.38 -9.06
CA VAL A 13 10.51 21.52 -10.18
C VAL A 13 9.50 20.38 -10.31
N ASP A 14 8.79 20.38 -11.44
CA ASP A 14 7.96 19.27 -11.88
C ASP A 14 8.85 18.05 -12.21
N ILE A 15 8.56 16.93 -11.57
CA ILE A 15 9.16 15.64 -11.86
C ILE A 15 8.20 14.85 -12.74
N SER A 16 8.75 14.21 -13.77
CA SER A 16 7.99 13.29 -14.63
C SER A 16 8.17 11.86 -14.12
N LEU A 17 7.09 11.15 -13.84
CA LEU A 17 7.06 9.71 -13.56
C LEU A 17 6.51 8.98 -14.77
N ARG A 18 7.14 7.90 -15.21
CA ARG A 18 6.68 7.06 -16.33
C ARG A 18 6.22 5.71 -15.81
N SER A 19 4.97 5.38 -16.08
CA SER A 19 4.37 4.06 -15.80
C SER A 19 4.87 2.98 -16.76
N GLU A 20 4.65 1.70 -16.43
CA GLU A 20 5.01 0.56 -17.27
C GLU A 20 4.32 0.57 -18.64
N ASP A 21 3.10 1.12 -18.73
CA ASP A 21 2.37 1.32 -20.00
C ASP A 21 2.82 2.60 -20.74
N GLY A 22 3.94 3.21 -20.34
CA GLY A 22 4.58 4.32 -21.03
C GLY A 22 3.92 5.68 -20.80
N LYS A 23 2.86 5.77 -19.98
CA LYS A 23 2.22 7.07 -19.68
C LYS A 23 3.08 7.86 -18.72
N VAL A 24 3.18 9.16 -18.99
CA VAL A 24 3.98 10.11 -18.19
C VAL A 24 3.05 10.97 -17.34
N PHE A 25 3.36 11.05 -16.06
CA PHE A 25 2.67 11.84 -15.07
C PHE A 25 3.61 12.91 -14.52
N LYS A 26 3.10 14.14 -14.35
CA LYS A 26 3.86 15.21 -13.73
C LYS A 26 3.42 15.37 -12.27
N ILE A 27 4.38 15.46 -11.36
CA ILE A 27 4.16 15.69 -9.94
C ILE A 27 5.24 16.61 -9.39
N LYS A 28 4.88 17.48 -8.45
CA LYS A 28 5.87 18.35 -7.79
C LYS A 28 6.79 17.50 -6.91
N ALA A 29 8.09 17.78 -6.98
CA ALA A 29 9.09 17.10 -6.15
C ALA A 29 8.73 17.10 -4.65
N TYR A 30 8.14 18.19 -4.16
CA TYR A 30 7.67 18.32 -2.78
C TYR A 30 6.71 17.19 -2.34
N HIS A 31 5.75 16.80 -3.18
CA HIS A 31 4.78 15.75 -2.84
C HIS A 31 5.48 14.38 -2.70
N LEU A 32 6.41 14.07 -3.61
CA LEU A 32 7.21 12.84 -3.54
C LEU A 32 8.09 12.81 -2.30
N LYS A 33 8.85 13.88 -2.03
CA LYS A 33 9.76 13.98 -0.87
C LYS A 33 9.02 13.93 0.48
N SER A 34 7.83 14.50 0.56
CA SER A 34 7.06 14.54 1.81
C SER A 34 6.34 13.23 2.11
N GLY A 35 5.96 12.49 1.07
CA GLY A 35 5.20 11.25 1.20
C GLY A 35 6.02 9.96 1.24
N SER A 36 7.25 9.97 0.74
CA SER A 36 8.13 8.80 0.64
C SER A 36 9.57 9.13 1.02
N THR A 37 10.17 8.32 1.89
CA THR A 37 11.59 8.47 2.27
C THR A 37 12.52 8.10 1.11
N VAL A 38 12.17 7.08 0.33
CA VAL A 38 12.91 6.65 -0.86
C VAL A 38 13.02 7.80 -1.87
N PHE A 39 11.89 8.44 -2.21
CA PHE A 39 11.91 9.59 -3.11
C PHE A 39 12.59 10.80 -2.48
N ARG A 40 12.44 11.02 -1.18
CA ARG A 40 13.14 12.10 -0.48
C ARG A 40 14.64 11.96 -0.64
N ASP A 41 15.17 10.77 -0.37
CA ASP A 41 16.60 10.53 -0.36
C ASP A 41 17.13 10.56 -1.80
N MET A 42 16.44 9.92 -2.76
CA MET A 42 16.78 9.94 -4.18
C MET A 42 16.83 11.37 -4.77
N LEU A 43 15.88 12.23 -4.41
CA LEU A 43 15.76 13.59 -4.95
C LEU A 43 16.51 14.67 -4.13
N SER A 44 17.17 14.27 -3.04
CA SER A 44 18.03 15.15 -2.24
C SER A 44 19.51 14.99 -2.59
N LEU A 45 19.85 13.95 -3.36
CA LEU A 45 21.21 13.79 -3.86
C LEU A 45 21.56 14.96 -4.81
N PRO A 46 22.76 15.54 -4.70
CA PRO A 46 23.20 16.57 -5.62
C PRO A 46 23.23 16.02 -7.04
N THR A 47 22.49 16.67 -7.95
CA THR A 47 22.47 16.27 -9.36
C THR A 47 23.91 16.32 -9.89
N PRO A 48 24.48 15.22 -10.41
CA PRO A 48 25.81 15.26 -10.97
C PRO A 48 25.81 16.26 -12.12
N VAL A 49 26.68 17.26 -12.02
CA VAL A 49 26.85 18.27 -13.07
C VAL A 49 27.29 17.52 -14.31
N ASN A 50 26.43 17.49 -15.33
CA ASN A 50 26.78 16.85 -16.60
C ASN A 50 27.84 17.72 -17.30
N VAL A 51 29.12 17.34 -17.13
CA VAL A 51 30.27 18.05 -17.71
C VAL A 51 30.18 18.09 -19.24
N ASN A 52 29.47 17.15 -19.86
CA ASN A 52 29.28 17.14 -21.32
C ASN A 52 28.36 18.28 -21.80
N SER A 53 27.50 18.83 -20.94
CA SER A 53 26.72 20.03 -21.25
C SER A 53 27.58 21.29 -21.40
N ILE A 54 28.83 21.28 -20.95
CA ILE A 54 29.74 22.44 -21.09
C ILE A 54 30.34 22.50 -22.50
N ARG A 55 30.48 21.36 -23.19
CA ARG A 55 31.14 21.29 -24.50
C ARG A 55 30.21 21.48 -25.68
N ASN A 56 28.92 21.15 -25.53
CA ASN A 56 27.96 21.23 -26.62
C ASN A 56 26.92 22.32 -26.32
N PRO A 57 26.85 23.41 -27.11
CA PRO A 57 25.79 24.39 -26.96
C PRO A 57 24.42 23.70 -27.11
N PRO A 58 23.43 24.06 -26.29
CA PRO A 58 22.13 23.39 -26.29
C PRO A 58 21.50 23.57 -27.68
N SER A 59 21.40 22.46 -28.41
CA SER A 59 20.52 22.43 -29.57
C SER A 59 19.09 22.63 -29.08
N PRO A 60 18.23 23.36 -29.83
CA PRO A 60 16.82 23.51 -29.47
C PRO A 60 16.07 22.18 -29.69
N SER A 61 16.36 21.19 -28.86
CA SER A 61 15.73 19.88 -28.88
C SER A 61 14.55 19.86 -27.91
N THR A 62 13.35 19.87 -28.50
CA THR A 62 12.14 19.18 -28.04
C THR A 62 12.18 18.62 -26.61
N SER A 63 11.85 19.49 -25.66
CA SER A 63 10.95 19.30 -24.53
C SER A 63 10.99 17.95 -23.77
N SER A 64 11.69 17.97 -22.64
CA SER A 64 11.23 17.56 -21.29
C SER A 64 10.77 16.12 -21.00
N THR A 65 10.71 15.21 -21.98
CA THR A 65 10.39 13.79 -21.72
C THR A 65 11.61 12.94 -21.32
N GLU A 66 12.82 13.46 -21.50
CA GLU A 66 14.07 12.69 -21.35
C GLU A 66 14.41 12.36 -19.89
N ASN A 67 13.89 13.11 -18.91
CA ASN A 67 14.20 12.94 -17.48
C ASN A 67 13.05 12.31 -16.68
N ALA A 68 12.24 11.44 -17.28
CA ALA A 68 11.19 10.74 -16.54
C ALA A 68 11.77 9.58 -15.71
N ILE A 69 11.30 9.44 -14.47
CA ILE A 69 11.63 8.31 -13.59
C ILE A 69 10.71 7.16 -13.96
N ASP A 70 11.27 6.04 -14.42
CA ASP A 70 10.49 4.84 -14.72
C ASP A 70 10.04 4.16 -13.42
N ILE A 71 8.73 3.94 -13.29
CA ILE A 71 8.06 3.37 -12.14
C ILE A 71 7.44 2.03 -12.54
N PRO A 72 7.78 0.93 -11.85
CA PRO A 72 7.26 -0.41 -12.14
C PRO A 72 5.84 -0.58 -11.58
N ALA A 73 4.90 0.18 -12.15
CA ALA A 73 3.47 0.11 -11.88
C ALA A 73 2.68 0.55 -13.11
N ASP A 74 1.46 0.04 -13.27
CA ASP A 74 0.54 0.49 -14.29
C ASP A 74 0.07 1.94 -14.02
N SER A 75 -0.38 2.60 -15.08
CA SER A 75 -0.88 3.98 -14.99
C SER A 75 -2.07 4.18 -14.05
N GLY A 76 -2.88 3.15 -13.76
CA GLY A 76 -3.98 3.21 -12.80
C GLY A 76 -3.46 3.29 -11.37
N THR A 77 -2.60 2.35 -10.97
CA THR A 77 -1.94 2.35 -9.66
C THR A 77 -1.15 3.64 -9.44
N LEU A 78 -0.38 4.08 -10.46
CA LEU A 78 0.43 5.30 -10.37
C LEU A 78 -0.43 6.57 -10.21
N ARG A 79 -1.60 6.63 -10.86
CA ARG A 79 -2.53 7.76 -10.70
C ARG A 79 -3.07 7.83 -9.27
N ILE A 80 -3.48 6.71 -8.69
CA ILE A 80 -3.98 6.66 -7.31
C ILE A 80 -2.87 7.07 -6.33
N PHE A 81 -1.65 6.58 -6.55
CA PHE A 81 -0.48 6.95 -5.77
C PHE A 81 -0.24 8.48 -5.77
N ILE A 82 -0.21 9.12 -6.94
CA ILE A 82 -0.02 10.57 -7.06
C ILE A 82 -1.14 11.32 -6.32
N GLN A 83 -2.39 10.90 -6.49
CA GLN A 83 -3.53 11.50 -5.82
C GLN A 83 -3.40 11.41 -4.29
N LEU A 84 -2.95 10.27 -3.75
CA LEU A 84 -2.71 10.08 -2.32
C LEU A 84 -1.61 11.00 -1.79
N LEU A 85 -0.52 11.19 -2.53
CA LEU A 85 0.57 12.09 -2.17
C LEU A 85 0.13 13.56 -2.13
N GLU A 86 -0.63 13.98 -3.14
CA GLU A 86 -1.14 15.34 -3.24
C GLU A 86 -2.08 15.65 -2.06
N GLN A 87 -2.97 14.72 -1.72
CA GLN A 87 -3.90 14.89 -0.60
C GLN A 87 -3.19 14.86 0.77
N GLY A 88 -2.22 13.96 0.95
CA GLY A 88 -1.47 13.85 2.21
C GLY A 88 -0.64 15.09 2.52
N ALA A 89 -0.19 15.80 1.49
CA ALA A 89 0.55 17.05 1.64
C ALA A 89 -0.33 18.22 2.14
N VAL A 90 -1.59 18.26 1.73
CA VAL A 90 -2.54 19.32 2.15
C VAL A 90 -2.93 19.15 3.62
N GLU A 91 -3.11 17.91 4.07
CA GLU A 91 -3.63 17.66 5.42
C GLU A 91 -2.62 17.86 6.53
N ARG A 92 -1.30 17.83 6.28
CA ARG A 92 -0.31 18.22 7.30
C ARG A 92 -0.52 19.65 7.83
N ILE A 93 -1.22 20.50 7.09
CA ILE A 93 -1.57 21.88 7.48
C ILE A 93 -2.86 21.91 8.33
N SER A 94 -3.64 20.81 8.37
CA SER A 94 -4.99 20.74 8.95
C SER A 94 -5.23 19.55 9.91
N LEU A 95 -4.19 18.80 10.29
CA LEU A 95 -4.29 17.59 11.12
C LEU A 95 -4.93 17.90 12.48
N PHE A 96 -6.23 17.59 12.63
CA PHE A 96 -6.85 16.82 13.74
C PHE A 96 -8.40 16.86 13.73
N ARG A 97 -9.04 17.02 12.58
CA ARG A 97 -10.50 16.82 12.49
C ARG A 97 -10.88 16.05 11.23
N SER A 98 -10.91 14.73 11.34
CA SER A 98 -11.82 13.93 10.52
C SER A 98 -12.62 13.00 11.45
N PRO A 99 -13.95 12.95 11.28
CA PRO A 99 -14.84 12.21 12.14
C PRO A 99 -14.67 10.72 11.86
N PHE A 100 -14.39 9.93 12.89
CA PHE A 100 -14.56 8.49 12.80
C PHE A 100 -15.94 8.18 12.22
N PRO A 101 -16.05 7.32 11.19
CA PRO A 101 -17.35 6.83 10.76
C PRO A 101 -18.03 6.19 11.96
N VAL A 102 -19.19 6.75 12.35
CA VAL A 102 -19.99 6.22 13.45
C VAL A 102 -20.37 4.79 13.08
N PRO A 103 -20.06 3.79 13.94
CA PRO A 103 -20.47 2.41 13.71
C PRO A 103 -21.98 2.35 13.45
N GLY A 104 -22.40 1.76 12.32
CA GLY A 104 -23.82 1.51 12.01
C GLY A 104 -24.41 2.21 10.78
N ARG A 105 -23.67 3.10 10.09
CA ARG A 105 -24.10 3.58 8.76
C ARG A 105 -23.43 2.78 7.66
N ARG A 106 -24.21 1.89 7.02
CA ARG A 106 -23.77 1.22 5.79
C ARG A 106 -23.50 2.28 4.70
N PRO A 107 -22.38 2.19 3.95
CA PRO A 107 -22.09 3.11 2.86
C PRO A 107 -23.23 3.08 1.83
N ARG A 108 -23.77 4.26 1.51
CA ARG A 108 -24.75 4.40 0.43
C ARG A 108 -23.97 4.23 -0.88
N ARG A 109 -24.32 3.23 -1.71
CA ARG A 109 -23.74 3.05 -3.05
C ARG A 109 -23.79 4.38 -3.79
N THR A 110 -22.63 4.96 -4.07
CA THR A 110 -22.50 6.15 -4.92
C THR A 110 -22.02 5.70 -6.29
N ASP A 111 -22.89 5.80 -7.28
CA ASP A 111 -22.58 5.54 -8.68
C ASP A 111 -21.74 6.71 -9.22
N SER A 112 -20.41 6.61 -9.12
CA SER A 112 -19.48 7.62 -9.67
C SER A 112 -18.93 7.18 -11.04
N PRO A 113 -18.98 8.04 -12.08
CA PRO A 113 -18.59 7.68 -13.44
C PRO A 113 -17.10 7.93 -13.65
N GLY A 114 -16.31 6.89 -13.38
CA GLY A 114 -14.89 6.80 -13.69
C GLY A 114 -14.48 5.35 -13.53
N ALA A 115 -15.08 4.47 -14.34
CA ALA A 115 -15.06 3.03 -14.09
C ALA A 115 -13.62 2.49 -14.21
N PRO A 116 -13.07 1.85 -13.15
CA PRO A 116 -11.90 1.00 -13.27
C PRO A 116 -12.20 -0.16 -14.22
N ASN A 117 -11.14 -0.77 -14.75
CA ASN A 117 -11.21 -1.89 -15.68
C ASN A 117 -12.16 -2.99 -15.13
N PRO A 118 -13.25 -3.36 -15.82
CA PRO A 118 -14.27 -4.25 -15.28
C PRO A 118 -13.80 -5.69 -15.01
N GLU A 119 -12.56 -6.04 -15.36
CA GLU A 119 -11.98 -7.37 -15.14
C GLU A 119 -11.10 -7.50 -13.87
N ALA A 120 -10.53 -6.41 -13.35
CA ALA A 120 -9.66 -6.50 -12.17
C ALA A 120 -10.52 -6.59 -10.90
N LYS A 121 -10.21 -7.56 -10.02
CA LYS A 121 -10.89 -7.63 -8.73
C LYS A 121 -10.40 -6.45 -7.87
N PRO A 122 -11.30 -5.66 -7.25
CA PRO A 122 -10.91 -4.50 -6.44
C PRO A 122 -9.84 -4.78 -5.36
N ILE A 123 -9.78 -6.03 -4.88
CA ILE A 123 -8.79 -6.48 -3.91
C ILE A 123 -7.38 -6.63 -4.47
N GLU A 124 -7.24 -7.03 -5.74
CA GLU A 124 -5.94 -7.18 -6.41
C GLU A 124 -5.32 -5.80 -6.68
N GLU A 125 -6.15 -4.82 -7.06
CA GLU A 125 -5.74 -3.42 -7.22
C GLU A 125 -5.27 -2.84 -5.88
N LEU A 126 -6.02 -3.04 -4.79
CA LEU A 126 -5.62 -2.59 -3.46
C LEU A 126 -4.33 -3.27 -2.99
N THR A 127 -4.18 -4.57 -3.24
CA THR A 127 -2.96 -5.32 -2.87
C THR A 127 -1.75 -4.74 -3.60
N THR A 128 -1.87 -4.53 -4.92
CA THR A 128 -0.81 -3.94 -5.75
C THR A 128 -0.45 -2.54 -5.28
N LEU A 129 -1.45 -1.71 -4.99
CA LEU A 129 -1.24 -0.37 -4.44
C LEU A 129 -0.51 -0.39 -3.10
N MET A 130 -0.88 -1.29 -2.19
CA MET A 130 -0.26 -1.37 -0.86
C MET A 130 1.17 -1.90 -0.93
N ASP A 131 1.42 -2.93 -1.74
CA ASP A 131 2.78 -3.41 -1.99
C ASP A 131 3.65 -2.29 -2.62
N PHE A 132 3.07 -1.48 -3.51
CA PHE A 132 3.73 -0.31 -4.08
C PHE A 132 4.06 0.75 -3.02
N LEU A 133 3.11 1.11 -2.15
CA LEU A 133 3.33 2.07 -1.07
C LEU A 133 4.42 1.62 -0.09
N LEU A 134 4.44 0.33 0.26
CA LEU A 134 5.48 -0.26 1.11
C LEU A 134 6.85 -0.25 0.43
N ARG A 135 6.91 -0.61 -0.87
CA ARG A 135 8.15 -0.62 -1.64
C ARG A 135 8.84 0.75 -1.71
N PHE A 136 8.06 1.82 -1.78
CA PHE A 136 8.57 3.20 -1.80
C PHE A 136 8.66 3.83 -0.40
N ASP A 137 8.50 3.04 0.67
CA ASP A 137 8.53 3.49 2.07
C ASP A 137 7.68 4.76 2.28
N CYS A 138 6.43 4.68 1.85
CA CYS A 138 5.48 5.77 1.99
C CYS A 138 5.04 5.91 3.45
N SER A 139 4.79 7.14 3.90
CA SER A 139 4.39 7.38 5.29
C SER A 139 3.12 6.61 5.67
N GLN A 140 3.03 6.17 6.94
CA GLN A 140 1.87 5.43 7.46
C GLN A 140 0.54 6.16 7.21
N ALA A 141 0.52 7.50 7.29
CA ALA A 141 -0.67 8.30 7.02
C ALA A 141 -1.20 8.17 5.57
N ILE A 142 -0.31 7.97 4.60
CA ILE A 142 -0.69 7.73 3.20
C ILE A 142 -1.26 6.33 3.05
N GLN A 143 -0.61 5.34 3.67
CA GLN A 143 -1.05 3.95 3.65
C GLN A 143 -2.44 3.79 4.31
N GLU A 144 -2.66 4.41 5.47
CA GLU A 144 -3.96 4.41 6.16
C GLU A 144 -5.05 5.07 5.31
N ARG A 145 -4.72 6.13 4.57
CA ARG A 145 -5.67 6.77 3.65
C ARG A 145 -6.03 5.85 2.48
N ALA A 146 -5.04 5.16 1.90
CA ALA A 146 -5.30 4.18 0.86
C ALA A 146 -6.25 3.08 1.35
N MET A 147 -6.03 2.58 2.56
CA MET A 147 -6.92 1.61 3.22
C MET A 147 -8.31 2.18 3.48
N HIS A 148 -8.41 3.44 3.92
CA HIS A 148 -9.69 4.09 4.19
C HIS A 148 -10.51 4.33 2.91
N ILE A 149 -9.88 4.76 1.81
CA ILE A 149 -10.57 4.95 0.52
C ILE A 149 -11.10 3.60 0.00
N ASN A 150 -10.32 2.54 0.17
CA ASN A 150 -10.67 1.18 -0.27
C ASN A 150 -11.32 0.35 0.82
N HIS A 151 -11.83 0.99 1.86
CA HIS A 151 -12.39 0.32 3.03
C HIS A 151 -13.55 -0.63 2.67
N HIS A 152 -14.34 -0.26 1.67
CA HIS A 152 -15.41 -1.09 1.13
C HIS A 152 -14.92 -2.46 0.58
N VAL A 153 -13.67 -2.54 0.10
CA VAL A 153 -13.07 -3.76 -0.41
C VAL A 153 -12.78 -4.74 0.73
N LEU A 154 -12.44 -4.22 1.92
CA LEU A 154 -12.18 -5.03 3.12
C LEU A 154 -13.43 -5.81 3.56
N TYR A 155 -14.63 -5.33 3.25
CA TYR A 155 -15.87 -6.07 3.56
C TYR A 155 -16.20 -7.16 2.55
N GLN A 156 -15.73 -7.03 1.31
CA GLN A 156 -16.01 -8.01 0.26
C GLN A 156 -15.15 -9.26 0.45
N ASP A 157 -13.89 -9.06 0.84
CA ASP A 157 -12.95 -10.12 1.20
C ASP A 157 -12.21 -9.73 2.49
N PRO A 158 -12.82 -10.00 3.67
CA PRO A 158 -12.20 -9.72 4.96
C PRO A 158 -10.85 -10.38 5.13
N TRP A 159 -10.64 -11.56 4.56
CA TRP A 159 -9.36 -12.26 4.69
C TRP A 159 -8.25 -11.51 3.96
N ALA A 160 -8.46 -11.19 2.69
CA ALA A 160 -7.49 -10.40 1.94
C ALA A 160 -7.29 -9.01 2.57
N GLY A 161 -8.36 -8.39 3.07
CA GLY A 161 -8.27 -7.14 3.83
C GLY A 161 -7.41 -7.26 5.08
N PHE A 162 -7.52 -8.35 5.84
CA PHE A 162 -6.67 -8.64 7.00
C PHE A 162 -5.20 -8.80 6.60
N VAL A 163 -4.91 -9.57 5.54
CA VAL A 163 -3.54 -9.77 5.04
C VAL A 163 -2.89 -8.44 4.66
N ILE A 164 -3.60 -7.62 3.88
CA ILE A 164 -3.13 -6.31 3.44
C ILE A 164 -2.88 -5.40 4.66
N ALA A 165 -3.83 -5.38 5.62
CA ALA A 165 -3.69 -4.59 6.84
C ALA A 165 -2.50 -5.06 7.71
N ALA A 166 -2.31 -6.37 7.85
CA ALA A 166 -1.21 -6.94 8.63
C ALA A 166 0.16 -6.60 8.04
N LYS A 167 0.32 -6.72 6.71
CA LYS A 167 1.55 -6.31 5.99
C LYS A 167 1.90 -4.84 6.21
N GLY A 168 0.89 -3.97 6.20
CA GLY A 168 1.04 -2.53 6.43
C GLY A 168 1.04 -2.11 7.90
N ASN A 169 1.04 -3.06 8.85
CA ASN A 169 0.95 -2.79 10.30
C ASN A 169 -0.29 -1.94 10.70
N HIS A 170 -1.40 -2.09 9.99
CA HIS A 170 -2.65 -1.33 10.18
C HIS A 170 -3.63 -2.01 11.14
N MET A 171 -3.37 -1.90 12.44
CA MET A 171 -4.14 -2.58 13.50
C MET A 171 -5.64 -2.35 13.46
N ASN A 172 -6.09 -1.12 13.21
CA ASN A 172 -7.52 -0.82 13.20
C ASN A 172 -8.24 -1.54 12.05
N HIS A 173 -7.65 -1.51 10.85
CA HIS A 173 -8.19 -2.19 9.67
C HIS A 173 -8.14 -3.71 9.80
N ALA A 174 -7.06 -4.25 10.38
CA ALA A 174 -6.94 -5.69 10.63
C ALA A 174 -8.01 -6.17 11.64
N ARG A 175 -8.24 -5.43 12.72
CA ARG A 175 -9.29 -5.76 13.71
C ARG A 175 -10.68 -5.67 13.12
N GLU A 176 -10.92 -4.65 12.30
CA GLU A 176 -12.19 -4.51 11.59
C GLU A 176 -12.42 -5.68 10.64
N ALA A 177 -11.42 -6.04 9.83
CA ALA A 177 -11.48 -7.20 8.94
C ALA A 177 -11.83 -8.48 9.70
N ILE A 178 -11.14 -8.78 10.82
CA ILE A 178 -11.45 -9.92 11.70
C ILE A 178 -12.91 -9.88 12.17
N GLY A 179 -13.40 -8.67 12.51
CA GLY A 179 -14.79 -8.44 12.88
C GLY A 179 -15.78 -8.94 11.83
N HIS A 180 -15.43 -8.94 10.55
CA HIS A 180 -16.28 -9.40 9.45
C HIS A 180 -16.14 -10.89 9.08
N PHE A 181 -15.23 -11.64 9.71
CA PHE A 181 -14.98 -13.04 9.34
C PHE A 181 -16.21 -13.94 9.51
N HIS A 182 -17.08 -13.61 10.48
CA HIS A 182 -18.31 -14.35 10.74
C HIS A 182 -19.44 -14.06 9.71
N GLU A 183 -19.33 -12.97 8.94
CA GLU A 183 -20.34 -12.59 7.95
C GLU A 183 -20.14 -13.31 6.60
N VAL A 184 -18.92 -13.78 6.34
CA VAL A 184 -18.55 -14.51 5.12
C VAL A 184 -19.06 -15.95 5.20
N LYS A 185 -20.19 -16.22 4.55
CA LYS A 185 -20.74 -17.56 4.38
C LYS A 185 -20.16 -18.21 3.13
N GLY A 186 -19.49 -19.37 3.27
CA GLY A 186 -19.00 -20.14 2.12
C GLY A 186 -17.82 -21.05 2.47
N PRO A 187 -17.24 -21.78 1.49
CA PRO A 187 -16.04 -22.58 1.69
C PRO A 187 -14.82 -21.73 2.07
N ALA A 188 -14.88 -20.41 1.81
CA ALA A 188 -13.97 -19.38 2.28
C ALA A 188 -14.26 -18.91 3.71
N THR A 189 -15.04 -19.66 4.50
CA THR A 189 -15.02 -19.51 5.97
C THR A 189 -13.56 -19.50 6.40
N VAL A 190 -13.21 -18.48 7.17
CA VAL A 190 -11.84 -18.16 7.56
C VAL A 190 -11.34 -19.17 8.60
N ASP A 191 -11.27 -20.42 8.18
CA ASP A 191 -10.69 -21.52 8.92
C ASP A 191 -9.18 -21.47 8.66
N PRO A 192 -8.35 -21.22 9.69
CA PRO A 192 -6.89 -21.24 9.56
C PRO A 192 -6.38 -22.53 8.90
N GLY A 193 -7.07 -23.66 9.11
CA GLY A 193 -6.73 -24.95 8.53
C GLY A 193 -6.99 -25.04 7.03
N ARG A 194 -7.79 -24.15 6.43
CA ARG A 194 -8.11 -24.14 4.99
C ARG A 194 -7.31 -23.11 4.19
N MET A 195 -6.49 -22.31 4.85
CA MET A 195 -5.67 -21.30 4.18
C MET A 195 -4.54 -21.95 3.38
N SER A 196 -4.21 -21.35 2.24
CA SER A 196 -3.03 -21.75 1.48
C SER A 196 -1.76 -21.33 2.22
N LEU A 197 -0.72 -22.15 2.17
CA LEU A 197 0.54 -21.87 2.84
C LEU A 197 1.16 -20.54 2.36
N GLY A 198 1.02 -20.23 1.06
CA GLY A 198 1.48 -18.96 0.50
C GLY A 198 0.78 -17.74 1.10
N ALA A 199 -0.53 -17.83 1.36
CA ALA A 199 -1.27 -16.75 2.01
C ALA A 199 -0.79 -16.56 3.46
N ILE A 200 -0.60 -17.65 4.21
CA ILE A 200 -0.16 -17.56 5.60
C ILE A 200 1.26 -16.99 5.69
N LYS A 201 2.18 -17.45 4.84
CA LYS A 201 3.57 -16.94 4.79
C LYS A 201 3.68 -15.46 4.44
N SER A 202 2.64 -14.88 3.84
CA SER A 202 2.62 -13.46 3.50
C SER A 202 2.26 -12.55 4.68
N ILE A 203 1.83 -13.12 5.80
CA ILE A 203 1.40 -12.40 7.01
C ILE A 203 2.57 -12.43 8.01
N PRO A 204 2.94 -11.30 8.63
CA PRO A 204 3.93 -11.34 9.70
C PRO A 204 3.41 -12.21 10.86
N ILE A 205 4.30 -13.02 11.43
CA ILE A 205 3.90 -14.13 12.29
C ILE A 205 3.18 -13.68 13.56
N GLU A 206 3.50 -12.50 14.07
CA GLU A 206 2.88 -11.87 15.23
C GLU A 206 1.41 -11.55 14.98
N TRP A 207 1.08 -11.11 13.75
CA TRP A 207 -0.29 -10.84 13.33
C TRP A 207 -1.09 -12.12 13.20
N PHE A 208 -0.48 -13.15 12.62
CA PHE A 208 -1.12 -14.46 12.50
C PHE A 208 -1.38 -15.09 13.87
N ALA A 209 -0.41 -14.99 14.79
CA ALA A 209 -0.58 -15.45 16.16
C ALA A 209 -1.70 -14.70 16.90
N GLY A 210 -1.75 -13.37 16.75
CA GLY A 210 -2.82 -12.53 17.30
C GLY A 210 -4.19 -12.90 16.73
N TYR A 211 -4.25 -13.21 15.43
CA TYR A 211 -5.45 -13.71 14.78
C TYR A 211 -5.94 -15.04 15.37
N LEU A 212 -5.07 -16.06 15.44
CA LEU A 212 -5.41 -17.38 16.01
C LEU A 212 -5.94 -17.28 17.45
N ARG A 213 -5.36 -16.36 18.23
CA ARG A 213 -5.83 -16.05 19.59
C ARG A 213 -7.22 -15.42 19.56
N ALA A 214 -7.46 -14.45 18.68
CA ALA A 214 -8.74 -13.74 18.58
C ALA A 214 -9.91 -14.66 18.17
N VAL A 215 -9.66 -15.64 17.31
CA VAL A 215 -10.71 -16.60 16.89
C VAL A 215 -10.89 -17.78 17.84
N GLY A 216 -10.14 -17.83 18.94
CA GLY A 216 -10.16 -18.99 19.85
C GLY A 216 -9.72 -20.29 19.18
N ALA A 217 -9.10 -20.19 18.00
CA ALA A 217 -8.73 -21.32 17.17
C ALA A 217 -7.32 -21.80 17.48
N GLN A 218 -6.63 -21.29 18.50
CA GLN A 218 -5.32 -21.83 18.91
C GLN A 218 -5.40 -23.33 19.15
N LYS A 219 -6.34 -23.75 20.01
CA LYS A 219 -6.54 -25.16 20.34
C LYS A 219 -7.06 -25.96 19.15
N ALA A 220 -8.03 -25.42 18.40
CA ALA A 220 -8.58 -26.10 17.23
C ALA A 220 -7.60 -26.18 16.05
N ALA A 221 -6.68 -25.23 15.86
CA ALA A 221 -5.67 -25.27 14.81
C ALA A 221 -4.53 -26.23 15.14
N LEU A 222 -4.15 -26.32 16.44
CA LEU A 222 -3.18 -27.29 16.94
C LEU A 222 -3.74 -28.72 17.00
N GLU A 223 -5.04 -28.87 17.33
CA GLU A 223 -5.70 -30.17 17.48
C GLU A 223 -6.47 -30.64 16.25
N SER A 224 -6.76 -29.75 15.29
CA SER A 224 -7.36 -30.17 14.02
C SER A 224 -6.42 -31.19 13.40
N PRO A 225 -6.91 -32.39 13.03
CA PRO A 225 -6.07 -33.36 12.37
C PRO A 225 -5.46 -32.63 11.19
N ILE A 226 -4.15 -32.40 11.27
CA ILE A 226 -3.35 -31.90 10.15
C ILE A 226 -3.75 -32.85 9.04
N ILE A 227 -4.59 -32.38 8.12
CA ILE A 227 -4.96 -33.16 6.94
C ILE A 227 -3.61 -33.59 6.43
N PRO A 228 -3.26 -34.89 6.42
CA PRO A 228 -1.92 -35.35 6.12
C PRO A 228 -1.55 -34.69 4.82
N THR A 229 -0.78 -33.62 4.93
CA THR A 229 -0.45 -32.77 3.81
C THR A 229 0.94 -33.28 3.55
N ASP A 230 1.12 -33.93 2.40
CA ASP A 230 2.44 -34.39 1.94
C ASP A 230 3.42 -33.21 1.70
N ASP A 231 3.11 -32.01 2.22
CA ASP A 231 3.87 -30.78 2.12
C ASP A 231 4.63 -30.53 3.44
N PRO A 232 5.91 -30.91 3.52
CA PRO A 232 6.74 -30.68 4.71
C PRO A 232 6.84 -29.20 5.09
N ALA A 233 6.74 -28.28 4.12
CA ALA A 233 6.83 -26.84 4.39
C ALA A 233 5.66 -26.32 5.22
N ARG A 234 4.54 -27.05 5.24
CA ARG A 234 3.38 -26.73 6.08
C ARG A 234 3.61 -27.19 7.52
N ALA A 235 4.26 -28.34 7.74
CA ALA A 235 4.61 -28.83 9.07
C ALA A 235 5.58 -27.88 9.78
N ASP A 236 6.67 -27.51 9.10
CA ASP A 236 7.67 -26.56 9.63
C ASP A 236 7.03 -25.21 10.01
N PHE A 237 6.06 -24.75 9.22
CA PHE A 237 5.36 -23.50 9.53
C PHE A 237 4.55 -23.60 10.82
N TRP A 238 3.79 -24.68 11.02
CA TRP A 238 3.01 -24.85 12.25
C TRP A 238 3.87 -25.09 13.49
N GLU A 239 5.03 -25.72 13.33
CA GLU A 239 6.02 -25.85 14.40
C GLU A 239 6.51 -24.46 14.86
N ASN A 240 6.92 -23.59 13.92
CA ASN A 240 7.31 -22.21 14.23
C ASN A 240 6.18 -21.42 14.91
N VAL A 241 4.93 -21.61 14.48
CA VAL A 241 3.76 -20.97 15.11
C VAL A 241 3.56 -21.49 16.53
N SER A 242 3.76 -22.78 16.79
CA SER A 242 3.67 -23.38 18.12
C SER A 242 4.75 -22.82 19.06
N GLU A 243 6.00 -22.73 18.59
CA GLU A 243 7.10 -22.17 19.38
C GLU A 243 6.80 -20.74 19.86
N ILE A 244 6.24 -19.90 18.98
CA ILE A 244 5.86 -18.52 19.34
C ILE A 244 4.75 -18.50 20.40
N PHE A 245 3.84 -19.47 20.39
CA PHE A 245 2.81 -19.56 21.42
C PHE A 245 3.35 -20.05 22.76
N ASP A 246 4.33 -20.96 22.76
CA ASP A 246 4.94 -21.47 23.99
C ASP A 246 5.78 -20.38 24.69
N VAL A 247 6.42 -19.49 23.93
CA VAL A 247 7.16 -18.34 24.48
C VAL A 247 6.24 -17.26 25.04
N ALA A 248 4.98 -17.20 24.60
CA ALA A 248 4.04 -16.14 24.96
C ALA A 248 3.12 -16.47 26.16
N GLN A 249 3.26 -17.64 26.77
CA GLN A 249 2.53 -18.08 27.98
C GLN A 249 3.34 -17.87 29.25
#